data_AF-A0A3E0PPV8-F1
#
_entry.id   AF-A0A3E0PPV8-F1
#
_cell.length_a   1.000
_cell.length_b   1.000
_cell.length_c   1.000
_cell.angle_alpha   90.00
_cell.angle_beta   90.00
_cell.angle_gamma   90.00
#
_symmetry.space_group_name_H-M   'P 1'
#
loop_
_entity.id
_entity.type
_entity.pdbx_description
1 polymer ?
#
loop_
_entity_poly.entity_id
_entity_poly.type
_entity_poly.pdbx_seq_one_letter_code
_entity_poly.pdbx_strand_id
1 'polypeptide(L)' 'MQPDLFDSLADLEVPAPPERFDEQLHQRVNRSLTTGQMIDLFAGALPFAAVTFGRAFVGLVTLSLTGRYEPNSRSRRR' A
#
# COMPACT_ATOMS: atom_id res chain seq x y z
N MET A 1 0.71 -15.64 -50.97
CA MET A 1 0.14 -14.76 -49.93
C MET A 1 -0.59 -15.65 -48.96
N GLN A 2 -0.04 -15.84 -47.76
CA GLN A 2 -0.79 -16.49 -46.67
C GLN A 2 -1.90 -15.52 -46.28
N PRO A 3 -3.14 -15.97 -46.08
CA PRO A 3 -4.18 -15.09 -45.56
C PRO A 3 -3.70 -14.56 -44.21
N ASP A 4 -3.61 -13.23 -44.11
CA ASP A 4 -3.21 -12.56 -42.88
C ASP A 4 -4.19 -13.00 -41.79
N LEU A 5 -3.67 -13.57 -40.71
CA LEU A 5 -4.48 -14.03 -39.57
C LEU A 5 -5.38 -12.91 -39.02
N PHE A 6 -4.98 -11.66 -39.24
CA PHE A 6 -5.73 -10.46 -38.91
C PHE A 6 -6.97 -10.23 -39.81
N ASP A 7 -6.92 -10.59 -41.10
CA ASP A 7 -8.10 -10.51 -41.98
C ASP A 7 -9.15 -11.55 -41.57
N SER A 8 -8.73 -12.77 -41.23
CA SER A 8 -9.65 -13.80 -40.69
C SER A 8 -10.22 -13.48 -39.31
N LEU A 9 -9.57 -12.61 -38.54
CA LEU A 9 -10.05 -12.14 -37.23
C LEU A 9 -10.96 -10.92 -37.36
N ALA A 10 -10.85 -10.15 -38.44
CA ALA A 10 -11.69 -9.00 -38.72
C ALA A 10 -13.13 -9.40 -39.09
N ASP A 11 -13.29 -10.54 -39.76
CA ASP A 11 -14.60 -11.13 -40.11
C ASP A 11 -15.26 -11.90 -38.95
N LEU A 12 -14.55 -12.06 -37.82
CA LEU A 12 -15.07 -12.76 -36.65
C LEU A 12 -15.90 -11.78 -35.81
N GLU A 13 -17.23 -11.90 -35.85
CA GLU A 13 -18.14 -11.17 -34.95
C GLU A 13 -17.78 -11.49 -33.49
N VAL A 14 -17.02 -10.60 -32.84
CA VAL A 14 -16.71 -10.71 -31.42
C VAL A 14 -17.96 -10.31 -30.64
N PRO A 15 -18.51 -11.20 -29.79
CA PRO A 15 -19.66 -10.84 -28.97
C PRO A 15 -19.28 -9.71 -28.01
N ALA A 16 -20.23 -8.80 -27.76
CA ALA A 16 -20.03 -7.74 -26.80
C ALA A 16 -19.60 -8.34 -25.44
N PRO A 17 -18.60 -7.73 -24.77
CA PRO A 17 -18.16 -8.23 -23.47
C PRO A 17 -19.34 -8.25 -22.50
N PRO A 18 -19.40 -9.22 -21.57
CA PRO A 18 -20.49 -9.29 -20.60
C PRO A 18 -20.59 -7.98 -19.81
N GLU A 19 -21.79 -7.46 -19.60
CA GLU A 19 -22.02 -6.15 -18.96
C GLU A 19 -21.31 -6.02 -17.60
N ARG A 20 -21.14 -7.13 -16.88
CA ARG A 20 -20.50 -7.18 -15.55
C ARG A 20 -19.01 -7.54 -15.57
N PHE A 21 -18.44 -7.80 -16.74
CA PHE A 21 -17.04 -8.18 -16.86
C PHE A 21 -16.11 -7.05 -16.42
N ASP A 22 -16.41 -5.83 -16.87
CA ASP A 22 -15.62 -4.65 -16.53
C ASP A 22 -15.68 -4.36 -15.02
N GLU A 23 -16.88 -4.40 -14.43
CA GLU A 23 -17.07 -4.21 -12.99
C GLU A 23 -16.28 -5.23 -12.14
N GLN A 24 -16.28 -6.50 -12.53
CA GLN A 24 -15.54 -7.55 -11.84
C GLN A 24 -14.02 -7.37 -11.99
N LEU A 25 -13.56 -6.91 -13.16
CA LEU A 25 -12.17 -6.62 -13.41
C LEU A 25 -11.69 -5.46 -12.53
N HIS A 26 -12.44 -4.35 -12.50
CA HIS A 26 -12.15 -3.20 -11.64
C HIS A 26 -12.08 -3.58 -10.17
N GLN A 27 -13.04 -4.38 -9.69
CA GLN A 27 -13.04 -4.85 -8.29
C GLN A 27 -11.80 -5.67 -7.95
N ARG A 28 -11.37 -6.57 -8.84
CA ARG A 28 -10.17 -7.40 -8.63
C ARG A 28 -8.90 -6.56 -8.63
N VAL A 29 -8.77 -5.62 -9.57
CA VAL A 29 -7.61 -4.72 -9.67
C VAL A 29 -7.54 -3.78 -8.46
N ASN A 30 -8.66 -3.18 -8.07
CA ASN A 30 -8.69 -2.31 -6.89
C ASN A 30 -8.34 -3.07 -5.61
N ARG A 31 -8.81 -4.32 -5.48
CA ARG A 31 -8.47 -5.16 -4.34
C ARG A 31 -6.98 -5.51 -4.30
N SER A 32 -6.37 -5.86 -5.44
CA SER A 32 -4.93 -6.17 -5.47
C SER A 32 -4.09 -4.93 -5.18
N LEU A 33 -4.45 -3.78 -5.76
CA LEU A 33 -3.78 -2.50 -5.51
C LEU A 33 -3.83 -2.11 -4.03
N THR A 34 -5.03 -2.17 -3.44
CA THR A 34 -5.23 -1.86 -2.02
C THR A 34 -4.43 -2.80 -1.13
N THR A 35 -4.39 -4.09 -1.47
CA THR A 35 -3.62 -5.08 -0.71
C THR A 35 -2.12 -4.80 -0.77
N GLY A 36 -1.59 -4.48 -1.95
CA GLY A 36 -0.18 -4.10 -2.12
C GLY A 36 0.18 -2.86 -1.30
N GLN A 37 -0.63 -1.81 -1.38
CA GLN A 37 -0.41 -0.58 -0.62
C GLN A 37 -0.48 -0.81 0.90
N MET A 38 -1.38 -1.69 1.36
CA MET A 38 -1.44 -2.07 2.78
C MET A 38 -0.17 -2.79 3.20
N ILE A 39 0.33 -3.72 2.39
CA ILE A 39 1.59 -4.42 2.69
C ILE A 39 2.74 -3.42 2.79
N ASP A 40 2.88 -2.49 1.85
CA ASP A 40 3.93 -1.46 1.89
C ASP A 40 3.82 -0.57 3.14
N LEU A 41 2.59 -0.20 3.53
CA LEU A 41 2.33 0.55 4.75
C LEU A 41 2.75 -0.24 6.00
N PHE A 42 2.27 -1.48 6.14
CA PHE A 42 2.49 -2.30 7.34
C PHE A 42 3.91 -2.86 7.46
N ALA A 43 4.58 -3.16 6.35
CA ALA A 43 5.93 -3.69 6.35
C ALA A 43 6.99 -2.57 6.31
N GLY A 44 6.71 -1.46 5.65
CA GLY A 44 7.64 -0.35 5.48
C GLY A 44 7.51 0.72 6.55
N ALA A 45 6.41 1.49 6.51
CA ALA A 45 6.29 2.73 7.27
C ALA A 45 5.83 2.51 8.72
N LEU A 46 4.87 1.61 8.93
CA LEU A 46 4.20 1.43 10.22
C LEU A 46 5.12 0.93 11.34
N PRO A 47 6.09 0.01 11.11
CA PRO A 47 6.99 -0.43 12.17
C PRO A 47 7.86 0.71 12.69
N PHE A 48 8.40 1.54 11.79
CA PHE A 48 9.22 2.69 12.17
C PHE A 48 8.41 3.76 12.91
N ALA A 49 7.18 4.02 12.42
CA ALA A 49 6.26 4.93 13.09
C ALA A 49 5.91 4.42 14.50
N ALA A 50 5.62 3.13 14.66
CA ALA A 50 5.31 2.50 15.95
C ALA A 50 6.48 2.60 16.94
N VAL A 51 7.72 2.36 16.50
CA VAL A 51 8.91 2.52 17.35
C VAL A 51 9.08 3.98 17.80
N THR A 52 8.94 4.93 16.88
CA THR A 52 9.11 6.36 17.17
C THR A 52 8.02 6.85 18.11
N PHE A 53 6.77 6.50 17.82
CA PHE A 53 5.63 6.82 18.65
C PHE A 53 5.75 6.19 20.04
N GLY A 54 6.15 4.91 20.13
CA GLY A 54 6.35 4.23 21.41
C GLY A 54 7.39 4.94 22.29
N ARG A 55 8.51 5.39 21.71
CA ARG A 55 9.53 6.15 22.44
C ARG A 55 8.99 7.49 22.94
N ALA A 56 8.25 8.22 22.10
CA ALA A 56 7.62 9.48 22.48
C ALA A 56 6.57 9.27 23.58
N PHE A 57 5.75 8.22 23.46
CA PHE A 57 4.71 7.86 24.42
C PHE A 57 5.30 7.50 25.78
N VAL A 58 6.34 6.68 25.82
CA VAL A 58 7.06 6.36 27.07
C VAL A 58 7.64 7.62 27.70
N GLY A 59 8.20 8.53 26.89
CA GLY A 59 8.70 9.82 27.36
C GLY A 59 7.60 10.69 27.99
N LEU A 60 6.42 10.72 27.35
CA LEU A 60 5.26 11.46 27.83
C LEU A 60 4.69 10.86 29.13
N VAL A 61 4.56 9.53 29.21
CA VAL A 61 4.10 8.83 30.41
C VAL A 61 5.09 9.05 31.56
N THR A 62 6.39 8.88 31.30
CA THR A 62 7.44 9.12 32.31
C THR A 62 7.38 10.56 32.82
N LEU A 63 7.34 11.54 31.92
CA LEU A 63 7.22 12.95 32.29
C LEU A 63 5.96 13.23 33.12
N SER A 64 4.84 12.64 32.75
CA SER A 64 3.57 12.84 33.45
C SER A 64 3.60 12.26 34.87
N LEU A 65 4.32 11.15 35.09
CA LEU A 65 4.42 10.49 36.39
C LEU A 65 5.52 11.06 37.28
N THR A 66 6.68 11.41 36.73
CA THR A 66 7.86 11.82 37.51
C THR A 66 8.11 13.34 37.49
N GLY A 67 7.43 14.08 36.62
CA GLY A 67 7.66 15.52 36.42
C GLY A 67 9.03 15.86 35.81
N ARG A 68 9.83 14.86 35.41
CA ARG A 68 11.16 15.04 34.83
C ARG A 68 11.26 14.28 33.50
N TYR A 69 11.69 15.00 32.46
CA TYR A 69 12.01 14.42 31.17
C TYR A 69 13.53 14.29 31.06
N GLU A 70 14.05 13.08 30.87
CA GLU A 70 15.47 12.85 30.61
C GLU A 70 15.68 12.91 29.08
N PRO A 71 16.24 14.00 28.52
CA PRO A 71 16.48 14.07 27.08
C PRO A 71 17.55 13.04 26.70
N ASN A 72 17.20 12.14 25.77
CA ASN A 72 18.10 11.09 25.29
C ASN A 72 19.33 11.76 24.62
N SER A 73 20.44 11.84 25.34
CA SER A 73 21.62 12.68 25.04
C SER A 73 22.51 12.19 23.89
N ARG A 74 22.00 11.31 23.02
CA ARG A 74 22.79 10.71 21.93
C ARG A 74 22.90 11.55 20.65
N SER A 75 22.31 12.74 20.55
CA SER A 75 22.44 13.59 19.35
C SER A 75 23.56 14.64 19.42
N ARG A 76 24.41 14.64 20.45
CA ARG A 76 25.45 15.67 20.64
C ARG A 76 26.88 15.15 20.44
N ARG A 77 27.14 14.49 19.31
CA ARG A 77 28.49 14.36 18.73
C ARG A 77 28.37 14.40 17.21
N ARG A 78 28.33 15.62 16.68
CA ARG A 78 28.95 15.94 15.39
C ARG A 78 30.36 16.40 15.68
#